data_AF-A0A1D6H453-F1
#
_entry.id   AF-A0A1D6H453-F1
#
_cell.length_a   1.000
_cell.length_b   1.000
_cell.length_c   1.000
_cell.angle_alpha   90.00
_cell.angle_beta   90.00
_cell.angle_gamma   90.00
#
_symmetry.space_group_name_H-M   'P 1'
#
loop_
_entity.id
_entity.type
_entity.pdbx_description
1 polymer ?
#
loop_
_entity_poly.entity_id
_entity_poly.type
_entity_poly.pdbx_seq_one_letter_code
_entity_poly.pdbx_strand_id
1 'polypeptide(L)'
;MAFISNIAVKAAAVAALLLVAAVSPAARAAAVAVAGGAPSVPAGPLDIAQLGAKGDGKSDSTPMILKAWKNACEATGVQKIVIPPGNYLTGGLELKGPCKSSIIIRLDGNLLGTGDLSAYQRNWIEIENVENLSINGHGTIDGQGALVWSKNQCQHSYNCKILPNSLVLDFVTNVQIRGITLLNSKFFHLNIFECKNVLIDKVTVKAPGDSPNTDGIHIGDSSNVTISSTTIGVGDDCISIGPGSKMIRIHGVKCGPGHGISVGSLGRYKDEKDVEDVQVTGCTIAGTTNGLRIKSWPSTTSSSRTSTAPPTRRRPSRSTAPTTCHARACSSSTSTSSTMDPATRPWPSARMPSASPSAWQRSWRAFEPID
;
A
#
# COMPACT_ATOMS: atom_id res chain seq x y z
N MET A 1 67.01 -57.15 38.32
CA MET A 1 66.79 -56.75 39.72
C MET A 1 65.79 -55.59 39.69
N ALA A 2 64.48 -55.85 39.74
CA ALA A 2 63.60 -55.87 40.94
C ALA A 2 63.57 -54.47 41.62
N PHE A 3 62.47 -53.76 41.88
CA PHE A 3 61.09 -54.05 42.35
C PHE A 3 60.15 -52.92 41.82
N ILE A 4 58.87 -53.04 41.43
CA ILE A 4 57.60 -53.52 42.03
C ILE A 4 57.06 -52.69 43.23
N SER A 5 56.03 -51.89 42.91
CA SER A 5 54.70 -51.70 43.53
C SER A 5 54.47 -51.31 45.01
N ASN A 6 53.84 -50.13 45.18
CA ASN A 6 52.42 -49.89 45.56
C ASN A 6 51.85 -50.26 46.96
N ILE A 7 50.97 -49.35 47.45
CA ILE A 7 49.75 -49.56 48.30
C ILE A 7 49.78 -49.23 49.82
N ALA A 8 49.18 -48.07 50.15
CA ALA A 8 47.99 -47.82 50.99
C ALA A 8 47.94 -47.88 52.55
N VAL A 9 47.55 -46.71 53.11
CA VAL A 9 46.33 -46.39 53.92
C VAL A 9 46.26 -46.67 55.44
N LYS A 10 45.69 -45.64 56.13
CA LYS A 10 45.09 -45.51 57.51
C LYS A 10 46.03 -45.00 58.60
N ALA A 11 45.63 -44.18 59.57
CA ALA A 11 44.45 -43.34 59.88
C ALA A 11 44.77 -42.62 61.22
N ALA A 12 44.20 -41.45 61.51
CA ALA A 12 43.68 -41.06 62.84
C ALA A 12 43.24 -39.59 62.86
N ALA A 13 42.08 -39.35 63.47
CA ALA A 13 41.46 -38.06 63.72
C ALA A 13 41.88 -37.49 65.09
N VAL A 14 41.95 -36.15 65.22
CA VAL A 14 41.82 -35.44 66.51
C VAL A 14 41.11 -34.09 66.27
N ALA A 15 40.36 -33.68 67.28
CA ALA A 15 39.21 -32.77 67.25
C ALA A 15 39.51 -31.26 67.32
N ALA A 16 38.51 -30.51 66.84
CA ALA A 16 37.95 -29.23 67.28
C ALA A 16 38.83 -28.20 68.04
N LEU A 17 38.87 -26.98 67.51
CA LEU A 17 38.48 -25.80 68.29
C LEU A 17 37.82 -24.73 67.40
N LEU A 18 36.59 -24.39 67.78
CA LEU A 18 35.75 -23.32 67.23
C LEU A 18 36.30 -21.95 67.63
N LEU A 19 36.47 -21.06 66.65
CA LEU A 19 36.46 -19.62 66.85
C LEU A 19 35.49 -19.01 65.85
N VAL A 20 34.26 -18.79 66.33
CA VAL A 20 33.23 -18.03 65.66
C VAL A 20 33.58 -16.54 65.82
N ALA A 21 34.09 -15.92 64.76
CA ALA A 21 34.07 -14.47 64.61
C ALA A 21 33.02 -14.13 63.56
N ALA A 22 31.84 -13.73 64.03
CA ALA A 22 30.79 -13.18 63.21
C ALA A 22 31.26 -11.88 62.57
N VAL A 23 31.38 -11.86 61.24
CA VAL A 23 31.48 -10.62 60.46
C VAL A 23 30.41 -10.69 59.37
N SER A 24 29.51 -9.71 59.41
CA SER A 24 28.29 -9.59 58.62
C SER A 24 28.54 -9.63 57.10
N PRO A 25 27.58 -10.13 56.29
CA PRO A 25 27.74 -10.24 54.85
C PRO A 25 27.42 -8.90 54.18
N ALA A 26 28.44 -8.09 53.91
CA ALA A 26 28.35 -7.03 52.91
C ALA A 26 29.10 -7.50 51.66
N ALA A 27 28.44 -8.38 50.90
CA ALA A 27 28.92 -8.82 49.60
C ALA A 27 28.95 -7.64 48.63
N ARG A 28 30.13 -7.08 48.41
CA ARG A 28 30.41 -6.27 47.22
C ARG A 28 30.58 -7.24 46.05
N ALA A 29 29.47 -7.61 45.41
CA ALA A 29 29.52 -8.23 44.10
C ALA A 29 30.07 -7.20 43.11
N ALA A 30 31.33 -7.37 42.71
CA ALA A 30 31.84 -6.72 41.52
C ALA A 30 31.10 -7.31 40.32
N ALA A 31 30.05 -6.62 39.87
CA ALA A 31 29.44 -6.90 38.58
C ALA A 31 30.48 -6.56 37.50
N VAL A 32 31.11 -7.60 36.94
CA VAL A 32 31.73 -7.49 35.64
C VAL A 32 30.58 -7.24 34.67
N ALA A 33 30.38 -5.98 34.31
CA ALA A 33 29.55 -5.61 33.18
C ALA A 33 30.19 -6.23 31.94
N VAL A 34 29.71 -7.42 31.57
CA VAL A 34 29.89 -7.93 30.21
C VAL A 34 29.12 -6.97 29.34
N ALA A 35 29.85 -6.03 28.72
CA ALA A 35 29.37 -5.26 27.61
C ALA A 35 29.10 -6.25 26.46
N GLY A 36 27.94 -6.88 26.50
CA GLY A 36 27.33 -7.55 25.36
C GLY A 36 26.90 -6.48 24.37
N GLY A 37 27.87 -5.85 23.73
CA GLY A 37 27.61 -5.13 22.49
C GLY A 37 27.02 -6.14 21.53
N ALA A 38 25.75 -5.96 21.17
CA ALA A 38 25.20 -6.62 20.00
C ALA A 38 26.24 -6.48 18.86
N PRO A 39 26.48 -7.52 18.05
CA PRO A 39 27.41 -7.40 16.94
C PRO A 39 26.97 -6.18 16.13
N SER A 40 27.81 -5.14 16.12
CA SER A 40 27.60 -3.96 15.30
C SER A 40 27.60 -4.48 13.87
N VAL A 41 26.42 -4.61 13.28
CA VAL A 41 26.27 -4.89 11.86
C VAL A 41 27.14 -3.88 11.14
N PRO A 42 28.08 -4.31 10.27
CA PRO A 42 28.94 -3.38 9.58
C PRO A 42 28.07 -2.34 8.88
N ALA A 43 28.30 -1.06 9.18
CA ALA A 43 27.67 0.06 8.49
C ALA A 43 28.18 0.09 7.04
N GLY A 44 27.61 -0.78 6.20
CA GLY A 44 27.81 -0.75 4.77
C GLY A 44 27.11 0.48 4.18
N PRO A 45 27.57 1.00 3.04
CA PRO A 45 26.88 2.10 2.40
C PRO A 45 25.47 1.66 2.00
N LEU A 46 24.48 2.45 2.43
CA LEU A 46 23.07 2.30 2.04
C LEU A 46 22.71 3.24 0.87
N ASP A 47 23.70 3.93 0.33
CA ASP A 47 23.63 4.67 -0.93
C ASP A 47 23.91 3.70 -2.08
N ILE A 48 22.96 3.59 -3.01
CA ILE A 48 23.06 2.62 -4.10
C ILE A 48 24.21 2.94 -5.06
N ALA A 49 24.61 4.20 -5.21
CA ALA A 49 25.73 4.59 -6.08
C ALA A 49 27.06 4.15 -5.45
N GLN A 50 27.20 4.24 -4.14
CA GLN A 50 28.35 3.70 -3.40
C GLN A 50 28.39 2.16 -3.45
N LEU A 51 27.24 1.51 -3.63
CA LEU A 51 27.13 0.08 -3.89
C LEU A 51 27.40 -0.31 -5.35
N GLY A 52 27.63 0.66 -6.25
CA GLY A 52 27.98 0.45 -7.66
C GLY A 52 26.85 0.69 -8.66
N ALA A 53 25.69 1.17 -8.24
CA ALA A 53 24.59 1.53 -9.15
C ALA A 53 24.99 2.73 -10.02
N LYS A 54 24.71 2.64 -11.32
CA LYS A 54 25.02 3.71 -12.28
C LYS A 54 23.73 4.43 -12.65
N GLY A 55 23.71 5.74 -12.43
CA GLY A 55 22.58 6.61 -12.77
C GLY A 55 22.45 6.93 -14.27
N ASP A 56 22.79 5.99 -15.15
CA ASP A 56 22.88 6.16 -16.61
C ASP A 56 21.60 5.76 -17.38
N GLY A 57 20.60 5.24 -16.68
CA GLY A 57 19.34 4.75 -17.23
C GLY A 57 19.45 3.47 -18.05
N LYS A 58 20.58 2.77 -18.01
CA LYS A 58 20.90 1.61 -18.85
C LYS A 58 21.42 0.42 -18.05
N SER A 59 22.29 0.67 -17.09
CA SER A 59 22.89 -0.34 -16.24
C SER A 59 21.87 -0.85 -15.22
N ASP A 60 21.76 -2.17 -15.08
CA ASP A 60 20.86 -2.78 -14.12
C ASP A 60 21.30 -2.45 -12.68
N SER A 61 20.44 -1.71 -11.98
CA SER A 61 20.64 -1.26 -10.59
C SER A 61 19.95 -2.16 -9.57
N THR A 62 19.22 -3.18 -10.02
CA THR A 62 18.46 -4.11 -9.17
C THR A 62 19.32 -4.73 -8.06
N PRO A 63 20.51 -5.29 -8.33
CA PRO A 63 21.30 -5.94 -7.28
C PRO A 63 21.73 -4.99 -6.16
N MET A 64 22.00 -3.72 -6.49
CA MET A 64 22.47 -2.72 -5.53
C MET A 64 21.33 -2.25 -4.62
N ILE A 65 20.12 -2.10 -5.16
CA ILE A 65 18.93 -1.75 -4.37
C ILE A 65 18.58 -2.90 -3.43
N LEU A 66 18.55 -4.15 -3.93
CA LEU A 66 18.28 -5.33 -3.10
C LEU A 66 19.32 -5.51 -1.99
N LYS A 67 20.60 -5.25 -2.30
CA LYS A 67 21.69 -5.27 -1.31
C LYS A 67 21.53 -4.18 -0.25
N ALA A 68 21.20 -2.95 -0.64
CA ALA A 68 20.93 -1.86 0.29
C ALA A 68 19.75 -2.20 1.23
N TRP A 69 18.67 -2.74 0.66
CA TRP A 69 17.50 -3.19 1.42
C TRP A 69 17.84 -4.26 2.43
N LYS A 70 18.53 -5.33 2.00
CA LYS A 70 18.95 -6.42 2.89
C LYS A 70 19.76 -5.88 4.08
N ASN A 71 20.77 -5.05 3.80
CA ASN A 71 21.62 -4.48 4.84
C ASN A 71 20.82 -3.60 5.82
N ALA A 72 19.91 -2.76 5.31
CA ALA A 72 19.04 -1.95 6.16
C ALA A 72 18.15 -2.83 7.03
N CYS A 73 17.44 -3.78 6.42
CA CYS A 73 16.45 -4.63 7.09
C CYS A 73 17.06 -5.53 8.19
N GLU A 74 18.29 -6.01 8.00
CA GLU A 74 19.01 -6.84 8.98
C GLU A 74 19.65 -6.03 10.12
N ALA A 75 19.85 -4.71 9.93
CA ALA A 75 20.39 -3.81 10.93
C ALA A 75 19.32 -3.36 11.94
N THR A 76 19.76 -2.73 13.03
CA THR A 76 18.88 -2.20 14.08
C THR A 76 18.77 -0.68 14.01
N GLY A 77 17.81 -0.11 14.74
CA GLY A 77 17.61 1.34 14.79
C GLY A 77 16.97 1.89 13.52
N VAL A 78 17.33 3.10 13.12
CA VAL A 78 16.80 3.76 11.92
C VAL A 78 17.82 3.67 10.80
N GLN A 79 17.45 3.04 9.69
CA GLN A 79 18.30 2.85 8.53
C GLN A 79 17.82 3.71 7.36
N LYS A 80 18.74 4.30 6.62
CA LYS A 80 18.42 5.19 5.49
C LYS A 80 19.05 4.67 4.20
N ILE A 81 18.21 4.20 3.28
CA ILE A 81 18.59 3.84 1.92
C ILE A 81 18.51 5.11 1.05
N VAL A 82 19.57 5.42 0.31
CA VAL A 82 19.64 6.62 -0.54
C VAL A 82 19.66 6.21 -2.01
N ILE A 83 18.71 6.76 -2.76
CA ILE A 83 18.67 6.75 -4.22
C ILE A 83 19.04 8.17 -4.68
N PRO A 84 20.33 8.44 -4.96
CA PRO A 84 20.79 9.79 -5.25
C PRO A 84 20.34 10.24 -6.65
N PRO A 85 20.53 11.51 -7.03
CA PRO A 85 20.19 11.99 -8.37
C PRO A 85 20.83 11.16 -9.49
N GLY A 86 20.01 10.73 -10.46
CA GLY A 86 20.41 9.86 -11.57
C GLY A 86 19.23 9.06 -12.09
N ASN A 87 19.41 8.33 -13.19
CA ASN A 87 18.42 7.41 -13.73
C ASN A 87 18.88 5.96 -13.50
N TYR A 88 18.13 5.17 -12.76
CA TYR A 88 18.51 3.82 -12.36
C TYR A 88 17.53 2.81 -12.95
N LEU A 89 17.97 2.10 -14.00
CA LEU A 89 17.17 1.02 -14.60
C LEU A 89 17.10 -0.16 -13.62
N THR A 90 15.92 -0.74 -13.43
CA THR A 90 15.73 -1.89 -12.53
C THR A 90 14.61 -2.81 -13.01
N GLY A 91 14.80 -4.11 -12.73
CA GLY A 91 13.77 -5.15 -12.78
C GLY A 91 12.93 -5.19 -11.50
N GLY A 92 12.42 -6.36 -11.15
CA GLY A 92 11.64 -6.58 -9.92
C GLY A 92 12.46 -6.36 -8.65
N LEU A 93 11.85 -5.65 -7.69
CA LEU A 93 12.39 -5.33 -6.38
C LEU A 93 11.47 -5.91 -5.30
N GLU A 94 11.84 -7.09 -4.79
CA GLU A 94 11.17 -7.75 -3.68
C GLU A 94 11.82 -7.36 -2.35
N LEU A 95 11.22 -6.38 -1.69
CA LEU A 95 11.72 -5.73 -0.49
C LEU A 95 11.01 -6.31 0.74
N LYS A 96 11.41 -7.52 1.12
CA LYS A 96 10.75 -8.32 2.17
C LYS A 96 11.28 -8.03 3.57
N GLY A 97 10.37 -8.00 4.55
CA GLY A 97 10.63 -8.05 5.98
C GLY A 97 10.37 -9.44 6.60
N PRO A 98 10.21 -9.55 7.93
CA PRO A 98 10.25 -8.46 8.91
C PRO A 98 11.64 -7.86 9.07
N CYS A 99 11.69 -6.53 9.18
CA CYS A 99 12.94 -5.80 9.40
C CYS A 99 13.17 -5.51 10.89
N LYS A 100 14.43 -5.58 11.32
CA LYS A 100 14.84 -5.22 12.69
C LYS A 100 14.98 -3.70 12.87
N SER A 101 15.02 -2.96 11.77
CA SER A 101 15.12 -1.51 11.72
C SER A 101 13.82 -0.83 11.27
N SER A 102 13.64 0.43 11.63
CA SER A 102 12.81 1.34 10.82
C SER A 102 13.57 1.77 9.57
N ILE A 103 12.92 1.82 8.42
CA ILE A 103 13.58 2.09 7.13
C ILE A 103 13.09 3.42 6.55
N ILE A 104 14.04 4.25 6.13
CA ILE A 104 13.81 5.46 5.33
C ILE A 104 14.41 5.23 3.95
N ILE A 105 13.59 5.21 2.91
CA ILE A 105 14.03 5.32 1.52
C ILE A 105 14.01 6.80 1.14
N ARG A 106 15.19 7.38 0.95
CA ARG A 106 15.37 8.72 0.41
C ARG A 106 15.52 8.63 -1.12
N LEU A 107 14.44 8.91 -1.84
CA LEU A 107 14.34 8.88 -3.29
C LEU A 107 14.52 10.29 -3.88
N ASP A 108 15.75 10.63 -4.27
CA ASP A 108 16.07 11.90 -4.96
C ASP A 108 16.39 11.69 -6.45
N GLY A 109 16.72 10.46 -6.87
CA GLY A 109 16.85 10.05 -8.27
C GLY A 109 15.59 9.42 -8.86
N ASN A 110 15.73 8.89 -10.08
CA ASN A 110 14.66 8.22 -10.81
C ASN A 110 14.92 6.71 -10.88
N LEU A 111 13.96 5.90 -10.44
CA LEU A 111 13.92 4.48 -10.76
C LEU A 111 13.16 4.30 -12.07
N LEU A 112 13.73 3.55 -13.01
CA LEU A 112 13.13 3.25 -14.32
C LEU A 112 12.83 1.75 -14.40
N GLY A 113 11.55 1.40 -14.55
CA GLY A 113 11.12 0.01 -14.64
C GLY A 113 11.32 -0.53 -16.05
N THR A 114 12.19 -1.53 -16.21
CA THR A 114 12.45 -2.17 -17.51
C THR A 114 11.18 -2.55 -18.30
N GLY A 115 11.24 -2.49 -19.63
CA GLY A 115 10.18 -2.99 -20.51
C GLY A 115 10.11 -4.52 -20.60
N ASP A 116 11.12 -5.22 -20.07
CA ASP A 116 11.16 -6.68 -20.02
C ASP A 116 10.23 -7.21 -18.93
N LEU A 117 9.07 -7.73 -19.33
CA LEU A 117 8.08 -8.28 -18.41
C LEU A 117 8.56 -9.56 -17.69
N SER A 118 9.62 -10.22 -18.16
CA SER A 118 10.19 -11.40 -17.50
C SER A 118 11.03 -11.06 -16.27
N ALA A 119 11.43 -9.79 -16.13
CA ALA A 119 12.16 -9.29 -14.97
C ALA A 119 11.28 -9.11 -13.71
N TYR A 120 9.97 -9.39 -13.82
CA TYR A 120 9.00 -9.24 -12.74
C TYR A 120 8.33 -10.58 -12.44
N GLN A 121 8.23 -10.93 -11.16
CA GLN A 121 7.42 -12.09 -10.75
C GLN A 121 5.92 -11.75 -10.80
N ARG A 122 5.54 -10.65 -10.14
CA ARG A 122 4.15 -10.16 -10.09
C ARG A 122 4.11 -8.64 -10.21
N ASN A 123 4.78 -7.94 -9.29
CA ASN A 123 4.85 -6.49 -9.23
C ASN A 123 6.27 -5.98 -9.56
N TRP A 124 6.42 -4.67 -9.71
CA TRP A 124 7.73 -4.05 -9.87
C TRP A 124 8.42 -3.85 -8.52
N ILE A 125 7.92 -2.94 -7.67
CA ILE A 125 8.47 -2.70 -6.33
C ILE A 125 7.46 -3.20 -5.32
N GLU A 126 7.77 -4.30 -4.64
CA GLU A 126 6.90 -4.96 -3.67
C GLU A 126 7.56 -4.92 -2.30
N ILE A 127 6.97 -4.15 -1.37
CA ILE A 127 7.42 -4.05 0.02
C ILE A 127 6.45 -4.85 0.88
N GLU A 128 6.95 -5.90 1.53
CA GLU A 128 6.12 -6.91 2.17
C GLU A 128 6.53 -7.11 3.63
N ASN A 129 5.56 -7.17 4.55
CA ASN A 129 5.78 -7.48 5.98
C ASN A 129 6.77 -6.53 6.69
N VAL A 130 6.64 -5.22 6.48
CA VAL A 130 7.51 -4.20 7.09
C VAL A 130 6.75 -3.38 8.12
N GLU A 131 7.44 -2.95 9.17
CA GLU A 131 6.95 -1.96 10.14
C GLU A 131 7.83 -0.70 10.11
N ASN A 132 7.21 0.47 10.22
CA ASN A 132 7.89 1.76 10.32
C ASN A 132 8.74 2.09 9.08
N LEU A 133 8.04 2.31 7.96
CA LEU A 133 8.61 2.66 6.66
C LEU A 133 8.34 4.13 6.31
N SER A 134 9.36 4.83 5.83
CA SER A 134 9.20 6.13 5.16
C SER A 134 9.81 6.10 3.77
N ILE A 135 9.06 6.54 2.77
CA ILE A 135 9.57 6.84 1.43
C ILE A 135 9.40 8.33 1.21
N ASN A 136 10.49 9.05 1.03
CA ASN A 136 10.47 10.50 0.86
C ASN A 136 11.52 10.98 -0.13
N GLY A 137 11.39 12.24 -0.55
CA GLY A 137 12.30 12.87 -1.49
C GLY A 137 11.50 13.57 -2.60
N HIS A 138 12.14 13.74 -3.74
CA HIS A 138 11.59 14.45 -4.91
C HIS A 138 11.83 13.70 -6.22
N GLY A 139 12.33 12.47 -6.12
CA GLY A 139 12.59 11.59 -7.25
C GLY A 139 11.35 10.90 -7.79
N THR A 140 11.56 10.08 -8.81
CA THR A 140 10.48 9.47 -9.61
C THR A 140 10.59 7.95 -9.61
N ILE A 141 9.45 7.27 -9.49
CA ILE A 141 9.29 5.86 -9.83
C ILE A 141 8.57 5.84 -11.19
N ASP A 142 9.32 5.70 -12.28
CA ASP A 142 8.80 5.67 -13.65
C ASP A 142 8.64 4.22 -14.12
N GLY A 143 7.40 3.75 -14.18
CA GLY A 143 7.05 2.41 -14.62
C GLY A 143 7.27 2.17 -16.11
N GLN A 144 7.57 3.20 -16.92
CA GLN A 144 7.74 3.11 -18.37
C GLN A 144 6.62 2.33 -19.07
N GLY A 145 5.37 2.53 -18.62
CA GLY A 145 4.20 1.75 -19.01
C GLY A 145 3.95 1.69 -20.52
N ALA A 146 4.26 2.77 -21.24
CA ALA A 146 4.13 2.85 -22.70
C ALA A 146 4.90 1.75 -23.46
N LEU A 147 5.96 1.18 -22.86
CA LEU A 147 6.71 0.06 -23.45
C LEU A 147 5.89 -1.23 -23.54
N VAL A 148 4.83 -1.37 -22.73
CA VAL A 148 4.10 -2.63 -22.54
C VAL A 148 2.58 -2.50 -22.50
N TRP A 149 2.00 -1.29 -22.51
CA TRP A 149 0.54 -1.12 -22.47
C TRP A 149 -0.20 -1.85 -23.60
N SER A 150 0.41 -1.98 -24.78
CA SER A 150 -0.15 -2.78 -25.89
C SER A 150 -0.35 -4.27 -25.56
N LYS A 151 0.29 -4.77 -24.49
CA LYS A 151 0.15 -6.14 -23.98
C LYS A 151 -0.97 -6.27 -22.94
N ASN A 152 -1.56 -5.15 -22.47
CA ASN A 152 -2.68 -5.20 -21.55
C ASN A 152 -3.96 -5.58 -22.30
N GLN A 153 -4.61 -6.67 -21.88
CA GLN A 153 -5.87 -7.16 -22.44
C GLN A 153 -7.03 -7.10 -21.45
N CYS A 154 -6.81 -6.51 -20.26
CA CYS A 154 -7.78 -6.48 -19.17
C CYS A 154 -8.99 -5.58 -19.43
N GLN A 155 -8.94 -4.75 -20.46
CA GLN A 155 -10.10 -4.00 -20.95
C GLN A 155 -11.03 -4.85 -21.86
N HIS A 156 -10.54 -5.97 -22.40
CA HIS A 156 -11.26 -6.78 -23.39
C HIS A 156 -11.58 -8.20 -22.90
N SER A 157 -10.77 -8.73 -21.98
CA SER A 157 -10.92 -10.07 -21.43
C SER A 157 -10.87 -10.03 -19.92
N TYR A 158 -11.81 -10.73 -19.29
CA TYR A 158 -11.82 -10.92 -17.85
C TYR A 158 -10.64 -11.79 -17.37
N ASN A 159 -10.24 -12.80 -18.15
CA ASN A 159 -9.08 -13.65 -17.88
C ASN A 159 -7.85 -13.08 -18.58
N CYS A 160 -7.45 -11.87 -18.20
CA CYS A 160 -6.27 -11.21 -18.74
C CYS A 160 -5.03 -11.46 -17.86
N LYS A 161 -3.84 -11.29 -18.44
CA LYS A 161 -2.61 -11.18 -17.66
C LYS A 161 -2.48 -9.76 -17.13
N ILE A 162 -2.49 -9.62 -15.80
CA ILE A 162 -2.25 -8.35 -15.11
C ILE A 162 -0.78 -7.95 -15.33
N LEU A 163 -0.55 -6.69 -15.71
CA LEU A 163 0.80 -6.12 -15.82
C LEU A 163 1.31 -5.70 -14.42
N PRO A 164 2.63 -5.62 -14.21
CA PRO A 164 3.18 -5.29 -12.90
C PRO A 164 2.71 -3.93 -12.37
N ASN A 165 2.21 -3.90 -11.14
CA ASN A 165 1.99 -2.65 -10.41
C ASN A 165 3.35 -2.00 -10.07
N SER A 166 3.41 -0.67 -10.01
CA SER A 166 4.68 0.03 -9.81
C SER A 166 5.20 -0.06 -8.37
N LEU A 167 4.40 0.39 -7.39
CA LEU A 167 4.72 0.29 -5.97
C LEU A 167 3.61 -0.44 -5.23
N VAL A 168 3.96 -1.48 -4.50
CA VAL A 168 3.03 -2.33 -3.75
C VAL A 168 3.46 -2.41 -2.30
N LEU A 169 2.52 -2.16 -1.40
CA LEU A 169 2.65 -2.35 0.03
C LEU A 169 1.73 -3.49 0.44
N ASP A 170 2.32 -4.59 0.89
CA ASP A 170 1.59 -5.77 1.37
C ASP A 170 1.92 -6.02 2.85
N PHE A 171 0.90 -6.07 3.70
CA PHE A 171 1.02 -6.34 5.14
C PHE A 171 1.93 -5.35 5.89
N VAL A 172 1.93 -4.08 5.47
CA VAL A 172 2.83 -3.05 6.02
C VAL A 172 2.12 -2.22 7.08
N THR A 173 2.80 -1.96 8.22
CA THR A 173 2.29 -1.13 9.31
C THR A 173 3.14 0.13 9.52
N ASN A 174 2.48 1.26 9.77
CA ASN A 174 3.11 2.58 9.99
C ASN A 174 3.97 3.02 8.79
N VAL A 175 3.30 3.44 7.71
CA VAL A 175 3.96 3.86 6.46
C VAL A 175 3.73 5.33 6.19
N GLN A 176 4.76 6.02 5.73
CA GLN A 176 4.65 7.38 5.18
C GLN A 176 5.31 7.49 3.81
N ILE A 177 4.54 7.84 2.78
CA ILE A 177 5.05 8.15 1.44
C ILE A 177 4.83 9.63 1.17
N ARG A 178 5.90 10.39 0.91
CA ARG A 178 5.82 11.85 0.76
C ARG A 178 6.65 12.42 -0.37
N GLY A 179 6.07 13.34 -1.14
CA GLY A 179 6.79 14.20 -2.09
C GLY A 179 7.25 13.55 -3.41
N ILE A 180 7.29 12.22 -3.49
CA ILE A 180 7.74 11.49 -4.68
C ILE A 180 6.75 11.59 -5.85
N THR A 181 7.23 11.26 -7.04
CA THR A 181 6.40 11.08 -8.23
C THR A 181 6.29 9.60 -8.62
N LEU A 182 5.06 9.11 -8.85
CA LEU A 182 4.78 7.84 -9.50
C LEU A 182 4.35 8.12 -10.94
N LEU A 183 5.12 7.66 -11.91
CA LEU A 183 4.97 8.03 -13.33
C LEU A 183 4.77 6.78 -14.20
N ASN A 184 3.83 6.87 -15.14
CA ASN A 184 3.61 5.91 -16.22
C ASN A 184 3.63 4.44 -15.75
N SER A 185 2.82 4.07 -14.77
CA SER A 185 2.75 2.67 -14.35
C SER A 185 2.28 1.75 -15.49
N LYS A 186 2.74 0.49 -15.47
CA LYS A 186 2.30 -0.55 -16.41
C LYS A 186 0.85 -1.00 -16.10
N PHE A 187 0.45 -0.94 -14.83
CA PHE A 187 -0.90 -1.16 -14.31
C PHE A 187 -1.15 -0.16 -13.17
N PHE A 188 -1.47 -0.56 -11.94
CA PHE A 188 -1.67 0.41 -10.85
C PHE A 188 -0.36 1.08 -10.42
N HIS A 189 -0.42 2.36 -10.06
CA HIS A 189 0.77 3.10 -9.60
C HIS A 189 1.13 2.73 -8.16
N LEU A 190 0.16 2.77 -7.24
CA LEU A 190 0.32 2.38 -5.84
C LEU A 190 -0.78 1.41 -5.42
N ASN A 191 -0.40 0.20 -5.00
CA ASN A 191 -1.30 -0.78 -4.41
C ASN A 191 -1.04 -0.89 -2.90
N ILE A 192 -2.09 -0.77 -2.08
CA ILE A 192 -2.03 -0.85 -0.62
C ILE A 192 -2.95 -2.00 -0.20
N PHE A 193 -2.37 -3.11 0.25
CA PHE A 193 -3.11 -4.31 0.61
C PHE A 193 -2.74 -4.77 2.03
N GLU A 194 -3.76 -5.07 2.83
CA GLU A 194 -3.61 -5.50 4.23
C GLU A 194 -2.69 -4.60 5.08
N CYS A 195 -2.68 -3.30 4.79
CA CYS A 195 -1.84 -2.34 5.49
C CYS A 195 -2.59 -1.63 6.63
N LYS A 196 -1.82 -1.10 7.59
CA LYS A 196 -2.35 -0.33 8.72
C LYS A 196 -1.55 0.95 8.95
N ASN A 197 -2.24 2.05 9.23
CA ASN A 197 -1.61 3.36 9.52
C ASN A 197 -0.74 3.84 8.35
N VAL A 198 -1.37 4.16 7.23
CA VAL A 198 -0.69 4.60 6.01
C VAL A 198 -0.96 6.07 5.76
N LEU A 199 0.09 6.86 5.54
CA LEU A 199 0.02 8.26 5.14
C LEU A 199 0.65 8.43 3.75
N ILE A 200 -0.13 8.93 2.81
CA ILE A 200 0.32 9.36 1.48
C ILE A 200 0.13 10.87 1.39
N ASP A 201 1.21 11.65 1.35
CA ASP A 201 1.12 13.12 1.40
C ASP A 201 1.97 13.80 0.32
N LYS A 202 1.37 14.76 -0.41
CA LYS A 202 2.07 15.54 -1.45
C LYS A 202 2.73 14.66 -2.53
N VAL A 203 2.13 13.51 -2.83
CA VAL A 203 2.59 12.64 -3.91
C VAL A 203 2.02 13.14 -5.24
N THR A 204 2.78 12.97 -6.32
CA THR A 204 2.28 13.17 -7.69
C THR A 204 2.16 11.82 -8.39
N VAL A 205 1.00 11.52 -8.97
CA VAL A 205 0.75 10.30 -9.74
C VAL A 205 0.31 10.70 -11.14
N LYS A 206 1.02 10.22 -12.17
CA LYS A 206 0.80 10.68 -13.54
C LYS A 206 0.94 9.57 -14.58
N ALA A 207 -0.07 9.44 -15.44
CA ALA A 207 -0.02 8.72 -16.71
C ALA A 207 -0.95 9.40 -17.73
N PRO A 208 -0.84 9.10 -19.04
CA PRO A 208 -1.82 9.54 -20.03
C PRO A 208 -3.24 9.12 -19.67
N GLY A 209 -4.24 9.96 -19.97
CA GLY A 209 -5.65 9.72 -19.62
C GLY A 209 -6.30 8.55 -20.38
N ASP A 210 -5.62 8.00 -21.38
CA ASP A 210 -5.99 6.83 -22.18
C ASP A 210 -5.13 5.59 -21.86
N SER A 211 -4.24 5.67 -20.86
CA SER A 211 -3.41 4.53 -20.44
C SER A 211 -4.26 3.44 -19.75
N PRO A 212 -4.11 2.15 -20.12
CA PRO A 212 -5.07 1.13 -19.73
C PRO A 212 -4.84 0.63 -18.30
N ASN A 213 -5.87 0.72 -17.46
CA ASN A 213 -5.90 0.23 -16.06
C ASN A 213 -4.78 0.80 -15.19
N THR A 214 -4.51 2.10 -15.34
CA THR A 214 -3.43 2.77 -14.62
C THR A 214 -3.89 3.45 -13.33
N ASP A 215 -4.69 2.76 -12.50
CA ASP A 215 -5.21 3.31 -11.25
C ASP A 215 -4.12 4.02 -10.44
N GLY A 216 -4.47 5.17 -9.85
CA GLY A 216 -3.52 5.98 -9.12
C GLY A 216 -3.14 5.34 -7.78
N ILE A 217 -4.10 5.25 -6.87
CA ILE A 217 -3.93 4.61 -5.55
C ILE A 217 -5.05 3.60 -5.34
N HIS A 218 -4.69 2.32 -5.29
CA HIS A 218 -5.58 1.22 -4.98
C HIS A 218 -5.44 0.81 -3.51
N ILE A 219 -6.56 0.63 -2.81
CA ILE A 219 -6.59 0.25 -1.39
C ILE A 219 -7.50 -0.98 -1.24
N GLY A 220 -7.00 -2.06 -0.65
CA GLY A 220 -7.78 -3.25 -0.30
C GLY A 220 -7.42 -3.76 1.10
N ASP A 221 -8.40 -4.30 1.82
CA ASP A 221 -8.25 -4.90 3.16
C ASP A 221 -7.41 -4.07 4.17
N SER A 222 -7.38 -2.75 4.00
CA SER A 222 -6.46 -1.87 4.74
C SER A 222 -7.21 -0.95 5.70
N SER A 223 -6.53 -0.50 6.77
CA SER A 223 -7.16 0.34 7.79
C SER A 223 -6.33 1.56 8.17
N ASN A 224 -7.04 2.67 8.46
CA ASN A 224 -6.43 3.95 8.82
C ASN A 224 -5.46 4.44 7.74
N VAL A 225 -6.00 4.69 6.54
CA VAL A 225 -5.26 5.21 5.38
C VAL A 225 -5.64 6.67 5.17
N THR A 226 -4.64 7.55 5.15
CA THR A 226 -4.81 8.97 4.86
C THR A 226 -4.09 9.33 3.57
N ILE A 227 -4.81 9.99 2.65
CA ILE A 227 -4.27 10.54 1.40
C ILE A 227 -4.50 12.04 1.40
N SER A 228 -3.44 12.83 1.40
CA SER A 228 -3.50 14.28 1.58
C SER A 228 -2.69 15.05 0.55
N SER A 229 -3.23 16.16 0.04
CA SER A 229 -2.49 17.10 -0.84
C SER A 229 -1.84 16.46 -2.08
N THR A 230 -2.37 15.33 -2.54
CA THR A 230 -1.83 14.53 -3.64
C THR A 230 -2.46 14.95 -4.96
N THR A 231 -1.69 14.94 -6.05
CA THR A 231 -2.19 15.20 -7.41
C THR A 231 -2.13 13.91 -8.22
N ILE A 232 -3.25 13.52 -8.83
CA ILE A 232 -3.41 12.26 -9.56
C ILE A 232 -4.06 12.54 -10.91
N GLY A 233 -3.39 12.13 -11.99
CA GLY A 233 -3.96 12.11 -13.34
C GLY A 233 -3.55 10.84 -14.05
N VAL A 234 -4.51 9.98 -14.39
CA VAL A 234 -4.28 8.62 -14.89
C VAL A 234 -5.36 8.21 -15.90
N GLY A 235 -5.28 7.00 -16.44
CA GLY A 235 -6.27 6.47 -17.38
C GLY A 235 -7.41 5.68 -16.75
N ASP A 236 -7.40 5.45 -15.43
CA ASP A 236 -8.47 4.77 -14.71
C ASP A 236 -8.79 5.50 -13.38
N ASP A 237 -9.22 4.81 -12.32
CA ASP A 237 -9.57 5.42 -11.04
C ASP A 237 -8.37 6.18 -10.45
N CYS A 238 -8.57 7.45 -10.05
CA CYS A 238 -7.53 8.18 -9.32
C CYS A 238 -7.25 7.49 -7.99
N ILE A 239 -8.33 7.13 -7.28
CA ILE A 239 -8.29 6.36 -6.05
C ILE A 239 -9.41 5.32 -6.11
N SER A 240 -9.08 4.06 -5.91
CA SER A 240 -10.03 2.95 -5.85
C SER A 240 -9.96 2.26 -4.49
N ILE A 241 -11.10 2.11 -3.83
CA ILE A 241 -11.22 1.54 -2.48
C ILE A 241 -11.96 0.21 -2.58
N GLY A 242 -11.21 -0.88 -2.53
CA GLY A 242 -11.68 -2.25 -2.53
C GLY A 242 -12.17 -2.73 -1.17
N PRO A 243 -12.74 -3.94 -1.13
CA PRO A 243 -13.37 -4.53 0.05
C PRO A 243 -12.43 -4.66 1.25
N GLY A 244 -13.02 -4.74 2.44
CA GLY A 244 -12.29 -4.87 3.72
C GLY A 244 -11.58 -3.60 4.19
N SER A 245 -11.66 -2.52 3.41
CA SER A 245 -11.00 -1.25 3.72
C SER A 245 -11.83 -0.42 4.70
N LYS A 246 -11.18 0.15 5.73
CA LYS A 246 -11.86 0.99 6.73
C LYS A 246 -11.06 2.20 7.20
N MET A 247 -11.76 3.25 7.62
CA MET A 247 -11.16 4.50 8.11
C MET A 247 -10.23 5.12 7.05
N ILE A 248 -10.79 5.43 5.89
CA ILE A 248 -10.07 6.00 4.75
C ILE A 248 -10.35 7.49 4.68
N ARG A 249 -9.31 8.33 4.77
CA ARG A 249 -9.42 9.79 4.79
C ARG A 249 -8.68 10.38 3.60
N ILE A 250 -9.43 10.92 2.64
CA ILE A 250 -8.91 11.53 1.43
C ILE A 250 -9.20 13.03 1.51
N HIS A 251 -8.18 13.87 1.51
CA HIS A 251 -8.41 15.31 1.59
C HIS A 251 -7.42 16.17 0.80
N GLY A 252 -7.92 17.23 0.18
CA GLY A 252 -7.09 18.13 -0.63
C GLY A 252 -6.47 17.48 -1.88
N VAL A 253 -7.06 16.37 -2.36
CA VAL A 253 -6.58 15.67 -3.57
C VAL A 253 -7.07 16.37 -4.83
N LYS A 254 -6.19 16.51 -5.81
CA LYS A 254 -6.54 16.88 -7.18
C LYS A 254 -6.57 15.62 -8.04
N CYS A 255 -7.74 15.26 -8.57
CA CYS A 255 -7.94 14.06 -9.38
C CYS A 255 -8.39 14.46 -10.79
N GLY A 256 -7.65 14.02 -11.81
CA GLY A 256 -7.92 14.38 -13.20
C GLY A 256 -6.69 14.42 -14.11
N PRO A 257 -6.74 13.80 -15.31
CA PRO A 257 -7.81 12.96 -15.86
C PRO A 257 -7.94 11.59 -15.16
N GLY A 258 -8.95 10.79 -15.52
CA GLY A 258 -9.19 9.44 -14.98
C GLY A 258 -10.68 9.12 -14.75
N HIS A 259 -10.97 8.15 -13.89
CA HIS A 259 -12.34 7.71 -13.58
C HIS A 259 -12.92 8.29 -12.29
N GLY A 260 -12.17 9.12 -11.57
CA GLY A 260 -12.61 9.74 -10.32
C GLY A 260 -12.13 9.00 -9.07
N ILE A 261 -12.85 9.16 -7.97
CA ILE A 261 -12.60 8.43 -6.72
C ILE A 261 -13.72 7.39 -6.55
N SER A 262 -13.35 6.12 -6.54
CA SER A 262 -14.27 5.00 -6.61
C SER A 262 -14.21 4.10 -5.38
N VAL A 263 -15.36 3.71 -4.86
CA VAL A 263 -15.49 2.54 -3.98
C VAL A 263 -15.91 1.34 -4.82
N GLY A 264 -15.18 0.23 -4.66
CA GLY A 264 -15.40 -1.02 -5.38
C GLY A 264 -14.55 -1.19 -6.65
N SER A 265 -14.87 -2.16 -7.50
CA SER A 265 -16.14 -2.91 -7.49
C SER A 265 -16.30 -3.85 -6.30
N LEU A 266 -17.47 -3.80 -5.66
CA LEU A 266 -17.84 -4.62 -4.51
C LEU A 266 -18.80 -5.76 -4.86
N GLY A 267 -18.91 -6.77 -4.00
CA GLY A 267 -19.91 -7.83 -4.08
C GLY A 267 -19.65 -8.85 -5.19
N ARG A 268 -18.41 -8.95 -5.68
CA ARG A 268 -18.05 -9.93 -6.70
C ARG A 268 -17.90 -11.32 -6.11
N TYR A 269 -17.25 -11.37 -4.95
CA TYR A 269 -16.89 -12.62 -4.29
C TYR A 269 -17.82 -12.89 -3.11
N LYS A 270 -18.00 -14.18 -2.82
CA LYS A 270 -18.71 -14.59 -1.61
C LYS A 270 -17.89 -14.17 -0.38
N ASP A 271 -18.57 -13.73 0.67
CA ASP A 271 -17.97 -13.36 1.95
C ASP A 271 -17.00 -12.16 1.86
N GLU A 272 -17.16 -11.34 0.81
CA GLU A 272 -16.42 -10.10 0.63
C GLU A 272 -16.77 -9.10 1.75
N LYS A 273 -15.75 -8.53 2.39
CA LYS A 273 -15.91 -7.60 3.51
C LYS A 273 -16.39 -6.22 3.03
N ASP A 274 -17.13 -5.54 3.88
CA ASP A 274 -17.61 -4.19 3.61
C ASP A 274 -16.48 -3.14 3.52
N VAL A 275 -16.80 -2.00 2.92
CA VAL A 275 -15.98 -0.79 2.97
C VAL A 275 -16.61 0.21 3.93
N GLU A 276 -15.84 0.68 4.91
CA GLU A 276 -16.38 1.43 6.06
C GLU A 276 -15.62 2.73 6.35
N ASP A 277 -16.33 3.74 6.86
CA ASP A 277 -15.76 5.06 7.25
C ASP A 277 -14.79 5.65 6.21
N VAL A 278 -15.34 6.01 5.04
CA VAL A 278 -14.60 6.71 3.99
C VAL A 278 -15.01 8.18 3.99
N GLN A 279 -14.04 9.08 4.04
CA GLN A 279 -14.28 10.52 4.01
C GLN A 279 -13.43 11.16 2.91
N VAL A 280 -14.08 11.94 2.05
CA VAL A 280 -13.44 12.67 0.96
C VAL A 280 -13.74 14.15 1.14
N THR A 281 -12.74 14.99 1.43
CA THR A 281 -12.98 16.40 1.79
C THR A 281 -12.05 17.35 1.04
N GLY A 282 -12.58 18.51 0.61
CA GLY A 282 -11.77 19.53 -0.06
C GLY A 282 -11.03 19.06 -1.31
N CYS A 283 -11.55 18.04 -2.02
CA CYS A 283 -10.91 17.51 -3.22
C CYS A 283 -11.41 18.23 -4.48
N THR A 284 -10.55 18.34 -5.49
CA THR A 284 -10.91 18.81 -6.83
C THR A 284 -10.90 17.62 -7.78
N ILE A 285 -12.04 17.33 -8.41
CA ILE A 285 -12.18 16.22 -9.35
C ILE A 285 -12.58 16.81 -10.70
N ALA A 286 -11.66 16.86 -11.67
CA ALA A 286 -11.86 17.57 -12.92
C ALA A 286 -11.27 16.80 -14.11
N GLY A 287 -11.93 16.84 -15.27
CA GLY A 287 -11.45 16.12 -16.46
C GLY A 287 -11.51 14.59 -16.31
N THR A 288 -12.31 14.08 -15.37
CA THR A 288 -12.56 12.66 -15.14
C THR A 288 -13.89 12.22 -15.74
N THR A 289 -14.08 10.92 -15.95
CA THR A 289 -15.36 10.36 -16.40
C THR A 289 -16.42 10.32 -15.30
N ASN A 290 -16.01 10.25 -14.02
CA ASN A 290 -16.90 10.32 -12.85
C ASN A 290 -16.30 11.23 -11.76
N GLY A 291 -17.16 11.73 -10.87
CA GLY A 291 -16.76 12.40 -9.64
C GLY A 291 -16.40 11.39 -8.55
N LEU A 292 -17.30 11.25 -7.59
CA LEU A 292 -17.32 10.12 -6.65
C LEU A 292 -18.20 9.00 -7.21
N ARG A 293 -17.75 7.76 -7.10
CA ARG A 293 -18.42 6.59 -7.68
C ARG A 293 -18.45 5.42 -6.71
N ILE A 294 -19.56 4.69 -6.67
CA ILE A 294 -19.65 3.38 -6.01
C ILE A 294 -20.02 2.36 -7.08
N LYS A 295 -19.25 1.26 -7.15
CA LYS A 295 -19.43 0.15 -8.08
C LYS A 295 -19.73 -1.10 -7.26
N SER A 296 -20.84 -1.79 -7.54
CA SER A 296 -21.13 -3.11 -6.96
C SER A 296 -21.69 -4.07 -8.02
N TRP A 297 -21.40 -5.35 -7.85
CA TRP A 297 -21.99 -6.42 -8.65
C TRP A 297 -23.40 -6.71 -8.15
N PRO A 298 -24.34 -7.08 -9.05
CA PRO A 298 -25.67 -7.50 -8.63
C PRO A 298 -25.58 -8.79 -7.80
N SER A 299 -26.28 -8.81 -6.67
CA SER A 299 -26.35 -9.99 -5.79
C SER A 299 -26.89 -11.21 -6.54
N THR A 300 -26.30 -12.37 -6.30
CA THR A 300 -26.78 -13.68 -6.80
C THR A 300 -27.94 -14.26 -5.99
N THR A 301 -28.36 -13.62 -4.88
CA THR A 301 -29.56 -14.02 -4.13
C THR A 301 -30.80 -13.28 -4.66
N SER A 302 -31.55 -13.94 -5.55
CA SER A 302 -32.84 -13.45 -6.05
C SER A 302 -33.98 -13.74 -5.07
N SER A 303 -34.67 -12.69 -4.61
CA SER A 303 -36.14 -12.54 -4.68
C SER A 303 -36.60 -11.37 -3.80
N SER A 304 -36.96 -10.25 -4.41
CA SER A 304 -37.83 -9.22 -3.81
C SER A 304 -38.34 -8.29 -4.89
N ARG A 305 -39.66 -8.11 -4.97
CA ARG A 305 -40.35 -7.24 -5.94
C ARG A 305 -39.89 -5.79 -5.81
N THR A 306 -39.46 -5.17 -6.90
CA THR A 306 -39.16 -3.73 -6.99
C THR A 306 -40.32 -2.98 -7.65
N SER A 307 -40.88 -1.98 -6.95
CA SER A 307 -41.63 -0.90 -7.59
C SER A 307 -40.63 0.10 -8.19
N THR A 308 -40.79 0.43 -9.47
CA THR A 308 -39.88 1.28 -10.25
C THR A 308 -40.38 2.72 -10.26
N ALA A 309 -39.52 3.68 -9.90
CA ALA A 309 -39.67 5.09 -10.30
C ALA A 309 -38.80 5.34 -11.55
N PRO A 310 -39.26 6.14 -12.54
CA PRO A 310 -38.54 6.33 -13.79
C PRO A 310 -37.25 7.15 -13.61
N PRO A 311 -36.19 6.88 -14.40
CA PRO A 311 -34.89 7.52 -14.23
C PRO A 311 -34.92 8.98 -14.72
N THR A 312 -34.47 9.91 -13.88
CA THR A 312 -34.12 11.26 -14.32
C THR A 312 -32.67 11.26 -14.83
N ARG A 313 -32.52 11.52 -16.13
CA ARG A 313 -31.22 11.64 -16.79
C ARG A 313 -30.62 13.00 -16.42
N ARG A 314 -29.78 13.09 -15.39
CA ARG A 314 -28.97 14.30 -15.13
C ARG A 314 -27.56 14.14 -15.70
N ARG A 315 -27.22 15.05 -16.62
CA ARG A 315 -25.91 15.20 -17.25
C ARG A 315 -24.89 15.61 -16.17
N PRO A 316 -23.63 15.11 -16.16
CA PRO A 316 -22.65 15.49 -15.15
C PRO A 316 -22.40 17.00 -15.22
N SER A 317 -22.63 17.72 -14.11
CA SER A 317 -22.18 19.10 -13.99
C SER A 317 -20.66 19.09 -13.81
N ARG A 318 -20.00 19.96 -14.56
CA ARG A 318 -18.56 20.22 -14.51
C ARG A 318 -18.28 20.97 -13.20
N SER A 319 -18.19 20.25 -12.07
CA SER A 319 -17.88 20.85 -10.79
C SER A 319 -16.37 21.10 -10.68
N THR A 320 -15.96 22.36 -10.70
CA THR A 320 -14.60 22.80 -10.33
C THR A 320 -14.49 23.18 -8.85
N ALA A 321 -15.56 22.97 -8.06
CA ALA A 321 -15.63 23.37 -6.67
C ALA A 321 -15.11 22.27 -5.72
N PRO A 322 -14.49 22.63 -4.58
CA PRO A 322 -14.06 21.68 -3.56
C PRO A 322 -15.24 20.83 -3.10
N THR A 323 -15.13 19.50 -3.24
CA THR A 323 -16.20 18.56 -2.88
C THR A 323 -15.92 17.94 -1.51
N THR A 324 -16.93 17.93 -0.63
CA THR A 324 -16.91 17.27 0.67
C THR A 324 -17.99 16.18 0.69
N CYS A 325 -17.61 14.95 1.00
CA CYS A 325 -18.48 13.77 1.05
C CYS A 325 -18.05 12.84 2.18
N HIS A 326 -19.04 12.36 2.95
CA HIS A 326 -18.85 11.37 4.00
C HIS A 326 -19.64 10.10 3.64
N ALA A 327 -18.94 8.98 3.47
CA ALA A 327 -19.55 7.68 3.27
C ALA A 327 -19.47 6.86 4.56
N ARG A 328 -20.64 6.55 5.14
CA ARG A 328 -20.76 5.74 6.36
C ARG A 328 -21.31 4.36 5.98
N ALA A 329 -20.37 3.43 5.74
CA ALA A 329 -20.56 2.02 5.37
C ALA A 329 -21.23 1.78 3.99
N CYS A 330 -20.60 0.95 3.17
CA CYS A 330 -21.19 0.36 1.96
C CYS A 330 -21.27 -1.15 2.16
N SER A 331 -22.48 -1.67 2.39
CA SER A 331 -22.68 -3.12 2.51
C SER A 331 -22.88 -3.76 1.15
N SER A 332 -22.41 -5.00 0.99
CA SER A 332 -22.62 -5.86 -0.19
C SER A 332 -24.09 -6.10 -0.57
N SER A 333 -25.04 -5.70 0.30
CA SER A 333 -26.48 -5.76 0.08
C SER A 333 -27.12 -4.49 -0.50
N THR A 334 -26.36 -3.41 -0.72
CA THR A 334 -26.95 -2.12 -1.15
C THR A 334 -27.01 -2.01 -2.67
N SER A 335 -28.22 -2.13 -3.23
CA SER A 335 -28.50 -1.86 -4.64
C SER A 335 -28.60 -0.35 -4.89
N THR A 336 -27.49 0.26 -5.26
CA THR A 336 -27.50 1.54 -6.00
C THR A 336 -27.06 1.25 -7.42
N SER A 337 -28.00 1.31 -8.36
CA SER A 337 -27.74 1.16 -9.78
C SER A 337 -26.87 2.30 -10.29
N SER A 338 -25.59 2.04 -10.51
CA SER A 338 -24.81 2.74 -11.52
C SER A 338 -24.77 1.83 -12.75
N THR A 339 -25.27 2.35 -13.86
CA THR A 339 -25.48 1.66 -15.14
C THR A 339 -24.23 0.90 -15.59
N MET A 340 -24.39 -0.38 -15.90
CA MET A 340 -23.46 -1.12 -16.76
C MET A 340 -23.28 -0.35 -18.07
N ASP A 341 -22.04 -0.21 -18.49
CA ASP A 341 -21.66 0.26 -19.82
C ASP A 341 -22.24 -0.73 -20.87
N PRO A 342 -23.03 -0.29 -21.87
CA PRO A 342 -23.82 -1.20 -22.66
C PRO A 342 -23.01 -1.79 -23.82
N ALA A 343 -22.59 -3.04 -23.65
CA ALA A 343 -22.47 -3.93 -24.80
C ALA A 343 -23.84 -4.61 -25.04
N THR A 344 -24.55 -4.17 -26.09
CA THR A 344 -25.61 -4.87 -26.86
C THR A 344 -27.13 -4.76 -26.48
N ARG A 345 -27.85 -3.88 -27.23
CA ARG A 345 -29.21 -4.00 -27.91
C ARG A 345 -30.56 -4.01 -27.10
N PRO A 346 -31.74 -3.65 -27.74
CA PRO A 346 -32.78 -2.73 -27.16
C PRO A 346 -34.28 -3.20 -27.05
N TRP A 347 -35.14 -2.35 -26.38
CA TRP A 347 -36.65 -2.21 -26.36
C TRP A 347 -37.52 -3.06 -25.37
N PRO A 348 -38.83 -2.73 -25.07
CA PRO A 348 -39.62 -1.47 -25.01
C PRO A 348 -40.39 -1.22 -23.66
N SER A 349 -41.12 -0.10 -23.58
CA SER A 349 -41.83 0.58 -22.46
C SER A 349 -43.19 0.01 -21.98
N ALA A 350 -43.58 0.27 -20.71
CA ALA A 350 -44.99 0.34 -20.22
C ALA A 350 -45.16 1.19 -18.92
N ARG A 351 -46.39 1.67 -18.65
CA ARG A 351 -46.81 2.83 -17.82
C ARG A 351 -47.45 2.45 -16.44
N MET A 352 -47.51 3.40 -15.48
CA MET A 352 -47.86 3.34 -14.02
C MET A 352 -49.30 2.87 -13.61
N PRO A 353 -49.63 2.68 -12.29
CA PRO A 353 -50.10 3.78 -11.42
C PRO A 353 -49.58 3.79 -9.94
N SER A 354 -49.94 4.88 -9.24
CA SER A 354 -49.50 5.46 -7.96
C SER A 354 -49.98 4.83 -6.63
N ALA A 355 -49.20 4.97 -5.54
CA ALA A 355 -49.65 5.28 -4.16
C ALA A 355 -48.47 5.47 -3.16
N SER A 356 -48.67 6.26 -2.09
CA SER A 356 -47.73 6.76 -1.06
C SER A 356 -48.25 6.46 0.38
N PRO A 357 -47.59 6.86 1.50
CA PRO A 357 -46.23 6.58 2.00
C PRO A 357 -46.17 6.22 3.53
N SER A 358 -45.16 5.46 3.99
CA SER A 358 -44.57 5.46 5.38
C SER A 358 -43.64 4.24 5.54
N ALA A 359 -42.49 4.19 6.23
CA ALA A 359 -41.67 5.08 7.04
C ALA A 359 -40.23 4.46 7.11
N TRP A 360 -39.25 5.24 7.61
CA TRP A 360 -37.80 5.00 7.73
C TRP A 360 -36.92 5.60 6.61
N GLN A 361 -36.72 6.93 6.74
CA GLN A 361 -35.67 7.69 6.05
C GLN A 361 -34.33 7.57 6.78
N ARG A 362 -33.30 7.08 6.07
CA ARG A 362 -31.92 7.56 6.22
C ARG A 362 -31.33 7.72 4.82
N SER A 363 -31.63 8.87 4.22
CA SER A 363 -31.18 9.26 2.88
C SER A 363 -29.83 9.99 2.95
N TRP A 364 -28.93 9.61 2.06
CA TRP A 364 -27.86 10.47 1.59
C TRP A 364 -28.44 11.76 1.01
N ARG A 365 -27.93 12.93 1.40
CA ARG A 365 -28.19 14.19 0.68
C ARG A 365 -27.12 14.35 -0.39
N ALA A 366 -27.48 14.16 -1.65
CA ALA A 366 -26.78 14.82 -2.74
C ALA A 366 -27.11 16.32 -2.60
N PHE A 367 -26.11 17.14 -2.28
CA PHE A 367 -26.30 18.59 -2.16
C PHE A 367 -26.15 19.26 -3.52
N GLU A 368 -27.06 20.20 -3.77
CA GLU A 368 -27.04 21.13 -4.88
C GLU A 368 -25.80 22.05 -4.80
N PRO A 369 -25.32 22.59 -5.94
CA PRO A 369 -24.32 23.63 -5.92
C PRO A 369 -24.83 24.83 -5.11
N ILE A 370 -24.01 25.30 -4.16
CA ILE A 370 -24.18 26.62 -3.57
C ILE A 370 -23.46 27.58 -4.52
N ASP A 371 -24.20 28.53 -5.07
CA ASP A 371 -23.70 29.60 -5.95
C ASP A 371 -22.57 30.42 -5.31
#